data_AF-A0AAD9RI20-F1
#
_entry.id   AF-A0AAD9RI20-F1
#
_cell.length_a   1.000
_cell.length_b   1.000
_cell.length_c   1.000
_cell.angle_alpha   90.00
_cell.angle_beta   90.00
_cell.angle_gamma   90.00
#
_symmetry.space_group_name_H-M   'P 1'
#
loop_
_entity.id
_entity.type
_entity.pdbx_description
1 polymer ?
#
loop_
_entity_poly.entity_id
_entity_poly.type
_entity_poly.pdbx_seq_one_letter_code
_entity_poly.pdbx_strand_id
1 'polypeptide(L)'
;MALIQERTMLTNVDKLPSIDFGDFTLEFELGPPSPEIQEVARKELRETPELQKESIERLRELLKAETDLKCPLENDAWLIRFLRPCKYYPESAFKLVKNYYSFKVKHANVYDGLKPSNERNIFEQNILTVLPTRDQHGRRILIIELGKKWKHNKCSLDEVYKGCVLYLEAAMLEPTSQIAGTIVIFDMDGLTLQQTWQFTPPFAKRIVDWLQDAMPLRVKNIHVVNQPYVFNMVFALFKPFLREKLKSRIIFHGTDRKSLHKYISPKCLPQSYGGNLQVPIVSGSQWLELLLTCDKEYEAINSYGYKK
;
A
#
# COMPACT_ATOMS: atom_id res chain seq x y z
N MET A 1 -14.24 27.82 -17.81
CA MET A 1 -13.49 26.68 -18.38
C MET A 1 -12.20 26.51 -17.59
N ALA A 2 -12.29 25.92 -16.39
CA ALA A 2 -11.12 25.62 -15.59
C ALA A 2 -10.77 24.13 -15.80
N LEU A 3 -9.61 23.95 -16.45
CA LEU A 3 -8.53 23.04 -16.10
C LEU A 3 -8.87 21.54 -15.99
N ILE A 4 -8.32 20.79 -16.95
CA ILE A 4 -8.02 19.36 -16.94
C ILE A 4 -8.09 18.80 -15.51
N GLN A 5 -9.21 18.16 -15.18
CA GLN A 5 -9.27 17.29 -14.02
C GLN A 5 -8.37 16.11 -14.39
N GLU A 6 -7.09 16.18 -14.01
CA GLU A 6 -6.11 15.13 -14.25
C GLU A 6 -6.74 13.80 -13.83
N ARG A 7 -6.92 12.90 -14.80
CA ARG A 7 -7.68 11.68 -14.62
C ARG A 7 -6.89 10.78 -13.68
N THR A 8 -7.18 10.87 -12.39
CA THR A 8 -6.46 10.16 -11.32
C THR A 8 -6.52 8.65 -11.53
N MET A 9 -7.59 8.14 -12.14
CA MET A 9 -7.73 6.74 -12.56
C MET A 9 -7.36 6.52 -14.03
N LEU A 10 -7.01 5.29 -14.40
CA LEU A 10 -6.79 4.88 -15.80
C LEU A 10 -8.11 4.64 -16.53
N THR A 11 -9.16 4.31 -15.79
CA THR A 11 -10.53 4.10 -16.27
C THR A 11 -11.40 5.33 -16.09
N ASN A 12 -12.58 5.35 -16.73
CA ASN A 12 -13.60 6.39 -16.52
C ASN A 12 -14.45 5.92 -15.35
N VAL A 13 -14.73 6.82 -14.42
CA VAL A 13 -15.58 6.53 -13.27
C VAL A 13 -16.67 7.58 -13.22
N ASP A 14 -17.91 7.15 -13.40
CA ASP A 14 -19.08 8.03 -13.47
C ASP A 14 -19.48 8.55 -12.07
N LYS A 15 -19.21 7.77 -11.02
CA LYS A 15 -19.42 8.14 -9.62
C LYS A 15 -18.32 7.53 -8.76
N LEU A 16 -17.71 8.36 -7.90
CA LEU A 16 -16.74 7.88 -6.93
C LEU A 16 -17.34 6.79 -6.05
N PRO A 17 -16.65 5.66 -5.90
CA PRO A 17 -17.08 4.61 -4.99
C PRO A 17 -17.13 5.08 -3.55
N SER A 18 -18.27 4.86 -2.91
CA SER A 18 -18.49 5.21 -1.52
C SER A 18 -19.43 4.21 -0.85
N ILE A 19 -19.18 3.90 0.42
CA ILE A 19 -20.12 3.14 1.29
C ILE A 19 -20.52 4.05 2.44
N ASP A 20 -21.81 4.25 2.63
CA ASP A 20 -22.37 5.09 3.69
C ASP A 20 -22.68 4.27 4.95
N PHE A 21 -22.17 4.73 6.09
CA PHE A 21 -22.39 4.19 7.42
C PHE A 21 -23.21 5.15 8.32
N GLY A 22 -23.90 6.13 7.72
CA GLY A 22 -24.65 7.17 8.42
C GLY A 22 -23.77 8.37 8.74
N ASP A 23 -23.09 8.34 9.90
CA ASP A 23 -22.22 9.44 10.33
C ASP A 23 -20.82 9.41 9.69
N PHE A 24 -20.57 8.41 8.83
CA PHE A 24 -19.28 8.18 8.21
C PHE A 24 -19.46 7.61 6.80
N THR A 25 -18.75 8.17 5.82
CA THR A 25 -18.71 7.64 4.45
C THR A 25 -17.31 7.12 4.16
N LEU A 26 -17.22 5.85 3.79
CA LEU A 26 -15.99 5.24 3.30
C LEU A 26 -15.85 5.50 1.81
N GLU A 27 -14.87 6.29 1.40
CA GLU A 27 -14.63 6.59 -0.02
C GLU A 27 -13.14 6.74 -0.31
N PHE A 28 -12.79 6.71 -1.60
CA PHE A 28 -11.44 7.04 -2.04
C PHE A 28 -11.18 8.54 -1.97
N GLU A 29 -10.09 8.94 -1.31
CA GLU A 29 -9.67 10.34 -1.24
C GLU A 29 -8.88 10.75 -2.50
N LEU A 30 -9.57 10.93 -3.63
CA LEU A 30 -8.95 11.31 -4.91
C LEU A 30 -8.77 12.82 -5.10
N GLY A 31 -9.32 13.63 -4.19
CA GLY A 31 -9.20 15.08 -4.23
C GLY A 31 -7.75 15.58 -4.05
N PRO A 32 -7.49 16.88 -4.30
CA PRO A 32 -6.19 17.46 -4.05
C PRO A 32 -5.81 17.35 -2.56
N PRO A 33 -4.52 17.16 -2.23
CA PRO A 33 -4.07 17.12 -0.84
C PRO A 33 -4.35 18.45 -0.12
N SER A 34 -4.55 18.42 1.20
CA SER A 34 -4.72 19.62 2.02
C SER A 34 -3.46 20.52 1.99
N PRO A 35 -3.55 21.82 2.34
CA PRO A 35 -2.39 22.71 2.38
C PRO A 35 -1.23 22.18 3.25
N GLU A 36 -1.55 21.53 4.37
CA GLU A 36 -0.55 20.92 5.25
C GLU A 36 0.19 19.77 4.55
N ILE A 37 -0.53 18.94 3.81
CA ILE A 37 0.06 17.83 3.05
C ILE A 37 0.83 18.34 1.83
N GLN A 38 0.38 19.41 1.17
CA GLN A 38 1.14 20.06 0.10
C GLN A 38 2.47 20.61 0.63
N GLU A 39 2.48 21.17 1.84
CA GLU A 39 3.73 21.64 2.47
C GLU A 39 4.67 20.47 2.82
N VAL A 40 4.13 19.31 3.21
CA VAL A 40 4.92 18.07 3.36
C VAL A 40 5.51 17.63 2.02
N ALA A 41 4.73 17.68 0.94
CA ALA A 41 5.21 17.35 -0.40
C ALA A 41 6.37 18.26 -0.81
N ARG A 42 6.22 19.58 -0.62
CA ARG A 42 7.26 20.56 -0.91
C ARG A 42 8.53 20.30 -0.09
N LYS A 43 8.42 20.09 1.22
CA LYS A 43 9.57 19.90 2.12
C LYS A 43 10.26 18.54 1.96
N GLU A 44 9.50 17.45 1.89
CA GLU A 44 10.06 16.10 1.87
C GLU A 44 10.35 15.56 0.47
N LEU A 45 9.55 15.96 -0.51
CA LEU A 45 9.59 15.44 -1.88
C LEU A 45 10.12 16.44 -2.89
N ARG A 46 10.31 17.70 -2.48
CA ARG A 46 10.69 18.83 -3.35
C ARG A 46 9.60 19.19 -4.37
N GLU A 47 8.37 18.76 -4.13
CA GLU A 47 7.24 18.96 -5.04
C GLU A 47 6.91 20.46 -5.15
N THR A 48 7.11 21.01 -6.35
CA THR A 48 6.73 22.37 -6.77
C THR A 48 6.08 22.25 -8.15
N PRO A 49 5.20 23.18 -8.55
CA PRO A 49 4.54 23.11 -9.86
C PRO A 49 5.53 23.00 -11.04
N GLU A 50 6.62 23.75 -10.98
CA GLU A 50 7.67 23.76 -12.01
C GLU A 50 8.41 22.43 -12.06
N LEU A 51 8.93 21.95 -10.91
CA LEU A 51 9.67 20.69 -10.85
C LEU A 51 8.78 19.50 -11.23
N GLN A 52 7.50 19.53 -10.84
CA GLN A 52 6.54 18.50 -11.20
C GLN A 52 6.40 18.40 -12.72
N LYS A 53 6.17 19.53 -13.40
CA LYS A 53 6.03 19.58 -14.86
C LYS A 53 7.30 19.05 -15.55
N GLU A 54 8.46 19.58 -15.19
CA GLU A 54 9.76 19.16 -15.76
C GLU A 54 10.02 17.67 -15.55
N SER A 55 9.74 17.16 -14.34
CA SER A 55 9.99 15.76 -14.00
C SER A 55 9.05 14.79 -14.72
N ILE A 56 7.79 15.20 -14.92
CA ILE A 56 6.81 14.44 -15.70
C ILE A 56 7.26 14.34 -17.15
N GLU A 57 7.66 15.45 -17.76
CA GLU A 57 8.18 15.49 -19.13
C GLU A 57 9.40 14.57 -19.27
N ARG A 58 10.38 14.70 -18.36
CA ARG A 58 11.59 13.88 -18.38
C ARG A 58 11.29 12.39 -18.18
N LEU A 59 10.43 12.02 -17.22
CA LEU A 59 10.07 10.63 -17.00
C LEU A 59 9.34 10.06 -18.23
N ARG A 60 8.47 10.86 -18.86
CA ARG A 60 7.76 10.46 -20.08
C ARG A 60 8.72 10.20 -21.23
N GLU A 61 9.75 11.03 -21.42
CA GLU A 61 10.81 10.79 -22.41
C GLU A 61 11.55 9.47 -22.15
N LEU A 62 11.97 9.24 -20.90
CA LEU A 62 12.67 8.01 -20.51
C LEU A 62 11.82 6.76 -20.77
N LEU A 63 10.52 6.81 -20.46
CA LEU A 63 9.60 5.70 -20.70
C LEU A 63 9.29 5.51 -22.19
N LYS A 64 9.22 6.58 -23.00
CA LYS A 64 9.09 6.48 -24.46
C LYS A 64 10.27 5.76 -25.12
N ALA A 65 11.47 5.92 -24.55
CA ALA A 65 12.67 5.24 -25.04
C ALA A 65 12.73 3.75 -24.66
N GLU A 66 11.94 3.30 -23.67
CA GLU A 66 11.83 1.89 -23.26
C GLU A 66 10.75 1.18 -24.09
N THR A 67 11.08 0.81 -25.32
CA THR A 67 10.11 0.32 -26.33
C THR A 67 9.39 -0.97 -25.97
N ASP A 68 9.96 -1.79 -25.08
CA ASP A 68 9.37 -3.06 -24.63
C ASP A 68 8.39 -2.92 -23.46
N LEU A 69 8.26 -1.71 -22.90
CA LEU A 69 7.42 -1.43 -21.75
C LEU A 69 6.17 -0.66 -22.16
N LYS A 70 4.98 -1.26 -21.95
CA LYS A 70 3.71 -0.56 -22.12
C LYS A 70 3.36 0.22 -20.85
N CYS A 71 3.30 1.56 -20.92
CA CYS A 71 2.90 2.44 -19.82
C CYS A 71 1.81 3.44 -20.23
N PRO A 72 1.01 3.96 -19.28
CA PRO A 72 0.02 5.01 -19.53
C PRO A 72 0.70 6.40 -19.61
N LEU A 73 1.48 6.63 -20.66
CA LEU A 73 2.35 7.81 -20.82
C LEU A 73 1.60 9.15 -20.83
N GLU A 74 0.33 9.14 -21.24
CA GLU A 74 -0.54 10.32 -21.33
C GLU A 74 -1.28 10.62 -20.02
N ASN A 75 -1.04 9.84 -18.95
CA ASN A 75 -1.66 10.03 -17.64
C ASN A 75 -0.64 10.56 -16.62
N ASP A 76 -0.65 11.88 -16.41
CA ASP A 76 0.28 12.56 -15.52
C ASP A 76 0.10 12.12 -14.06
N ALA A 77 -1.14 11.92 -13.62
CA ALA A 77 -1.43 11.39 -12.28
C ALA A 77 -0.80 10.02 -12.05
N TRP A 78 -0.74 9.15 -13.07
CA TRP A 78 -0.04 7.87 -12.99
C TRP A 78 1.47 8.05 -12.88
N LEU A 79 2.07 8.93 -13.68
CA LEU A 79 3.51 9.22 -13.63
C LEU A 79 3.93 9.78 -12.26
N ILE A 80 3.10 10.66 -11.68
CA ILE A 80 3.32 11.26 -10.36
C ILE A 80 3.43 10.20 -9.25
N ARG A 81 2.68 9.08 -9.34
CA ARG A 81 2.75 7.98 -8.37
C ARG A 81 4.17 7.41 -8.23
N PHE A 82 4.96 7.46 -9.29
CA PHE A 82 6.36 6.98 -9.30
C PHE A 82 7.36 8.11 -9.00
N LEU A 83 7.03 9.36 -9.35
CA LEU A 83 7.87 10.53 -9.05
C LEU A 83 7.90 10.86 -7.55
N ARG A 84 6.75 10.85 -6.87
CA ARG A 84 6.63 11.19 -5.44
C ARG A 84 7.52 10.32 -4.52
N PRO A 85 7.49 8.97 -4.56
CA PRO A 85 8.40 8.16 -3.74
C PRO A 85 9.88 8.38 -4.08
N CYS A 86 10.16 8.85 -5.30
CA CYS A 86 11.48 9.20 -5.79
C CYS A 86 11.85 10.69 -5.63
N LYS A 87 11.06 11.48 -4.90
CA LYS A 87 11.33 12.91 -4.64
C LYS A 87 11.59 13.74 -5.91
N TYR A 88 10.82 13.42 -6.96
CA TYR A 88 10.93 14.07 -8.27
C TYR A 88 12.33 13.96 -8.89
N TYR A 89 13.02 12.82 -8.71
CA TYR A 89 14.19 12.44 -9.51
C TYR A 89 13.74 11.49 -10.65
N PRO A 90 13.63 11.97 -11.90
CA PRO A 90 13.04 11.20 -13.01
C PRO A 90 13.74 9.86 -13.28
N GLU A 91 15.07 9.81 -13.24
CA GLU A 91 15.84 8.58 -13.46
C GLU A 91 15.59 7.54 -12.37
N SER A 92 15.39 7.99 -11.13
CA SER A 92 15.01 7.11 -10.03
C SER A 92 13.59 6.59 -10.19
N ALA A 93 12.65 7.44 -10.63
CA ALA A 93 11.28 7.05 -10.91
C ALA A 93 11.22 6.06 -12.10
N PHE A 94 12.00 6.29 -13.15
CA PHE A 94 12.14 5.38 -14.28
C PHE A 94 12.61 3.99 -13.82
N LYS A 95 13.67 3.93 -12.99
CA LYS A 95 14.12 2.67 -12.40
C LYS A 95 13.03 1.99 -11.56
N LEU A 96 12.27 2.75 -10.77
CA LEU A 96 11.17 2.23 -9.97
C LEU A 96 10.03 1.67 -10.85
N VAL A 97 9.67 2.35 -11.94
CA VAL A 97 8.67 1.84 -12.91
C VAL A 97 9.13 0.51 -13.51
N LYS A 98 10.39 0.42 -13.95
CA LYS A 98 10.96 -0.83 -14.49
C LYS A 98 10.89 -1.94 -13.45
N ASN A 99 11.34 -1.68 -12.23
CA ASN A 99 11.29 -2.65 -11.13
C ASN A 99 9.86 -3.10 -10.83
N TYR A 100 8.90 -2.16 -10.74
CA TYR A 100 7.49 -2.47 -10.50
C TYR A 100 6.95 -3.47 -11.53
N TYR A 101 7.14 -3.21 -12.83
CA TYR A 101 6.63 -4.09 -13.87
C TYR A 101 7.43 -5.39 -14.03
N SER A 102 8.76 -5.36 -13.92
CA SER A 102 9.57 -6.58 -13.94
C SER A 102 9.25 -7.49 -12.75
N PHE A 103 8.91 -6.91 -11.59
CA PHE A 103 8.46 -7.68 -10.43
C PHE A 103 7.13 -8.40 -10.70
N LYS A 104 6.17 -7.72 -11.35
CA LYS A 104 4.89 -8.34 -11.76
C LYS A 104 5.13 -9.52 -12.72
N VAL A 105 6.00 -9.38 -13.72
CA VAL A 105 6.35 -10.46 -14.66
C VAL A 105 7.02 -11.63 -13.94
N LYS A 106 8.03 -11.35 -13.10
CA LYS A 106 8.76 -12.38 -12.34
C LYS A 106 7.85 -13.17 -11.39
N HIS A 107 6.80 -12.53 -10.88
CA HIS A 107 5.85 -13.11 -9.94
C HIS A 107 4.44 -13.26 -10.56
N ALA A 108 4.38 -13.56 -11.86
CA ALA A 108 3.13 -13.71 -12.62
C ALA A 108 2.14 -14.69 -11.97
N ASN A 109 2.63 -15.73 -11.27
CA ASN A 109 1.79 -16.67 -10.52
C ASN A 109 0.91 -16.00 -9.45
N VAL A 110 1.25 -14.78 -9.02
CA VAL A 110 0.47 -13.97 -8.08
C VAL A 110 -0.26 -12.83 -8.78
N TYR A 111 0.38 -12.18 -9.75
CA TYR A 111 -0.13 -10.94 -10.36
C TYR A 111 -1.08 -11.17 -11.54
N ASP A 112 -1.04 -12.35 -12.17
CA ASP A 112 -1.87 -12.63 -13.33
C ASP A 112 -3.35 -12.69 -12.94
N GLY A 113 -4.14 -11.79 -13.52
CA GLY A 113 -5.56 -11.66 -13.19
C GLY A 113 -5.83 -11.15 -11.78
N LEU A 114 -4.84 -10.55 -11.11
CA LEU A 114 -5.00 -10.03 -9.74
C LEU A 114 -5.94 -8.83 -9.70
N LYS A 115 -7.18 -9.04 -9.28
CA LYS A 115 -8.21 -8.00 -9.10
C LYS A 115 -9.16 -8.38 -7.96
N PRO A 116 -9.87 -7.40 -7.36
CA PRO A 116 -10.74 -7.65 -6.20
C PRO A 116 -11.74 -8.78 -6.40
N SER A 117 -12.39 -8.85 -7.57
CA SER A 117 -13.40 -9.87 -7.87
C SER A 117 -12.88 -11.31 -7.87
N ASN A 118 -11.58 -11.51 -8.07
CA ASN A 118 -10.92 -12.82 -8.08
C ASN A 118 -10.37 -13.22 -6.70
N GLU A 119 -10.30 -12.30 -5.73
CA GLU A 119 -9.59 -12.50 -4.46
C GLU A 119 -10.53 -12.35 -3.25
N ARG A 120 -11.77 -12.81 -3.35
CA ARG A 120 -12.80 -12.60 -2.31
C ARG A 120 -12.41 -13.18 -0.95
N ASN A 121 -11.76 -14.34 -0.92
CA ASN A 121 -11.46 -15.09 0.31
C ASN A 121 -10.65 -14.26 1.32
N ILE A 122 -9.59 -13.54 0.88
CA ILE A 122 -8.75 -12.77 1.81
C ILE A 122 -9.55 -11.67 2.54
N PHE A 123 -10.54 -11.07 1.87
CA PHE A 123 -11.41 -10.07 2.47
C PHE A 123 -12.43 -10.69 3.44
N GLU A 124 -12.97 -11.87 3.11
CA GLU A 124 -13.88 -12.62 3.97
C GLU A 124 -13.22 -13.11 5.27
N GLN A 125 -11.90 -13.38 5.25
CA GLN A 125 -11.15 -13.75 6.45
C GLN A 125 -11.06 -12.61 7.48
N ASN A 126 -11.27 -11.35 7.09
CA ASN A 126 -11.20 -10.19 7.99
C ASN A 126 -9.87 -10.07 8.76
N ILE A 127 -8.75 -10.39 8.10
CA ILE A 127 -7.39 -10.28 8.66
C ILE A 127 -6.57 -9.12 8.10
N LEU A 128 -7.11 -8.40 7.11
CA LEU A 128 -6.56 -7.16 6.56
C LEU A 128 -7.58 -6.04 6.77
N THR A 129 -7.20 -5.01 7.51
CA THR A 129 -8.06 -3.85 7.77
C THR A 129 -7.31 -2.57 7.42
N VAL A 130 -7.77 -1.86 6.40
CA VAL A 130 -7.38 -0.47 6.21
C VAL A 130 -8.25 0.39 7.12
N LEU A 131 -7.64 1.26 7.94
CA LEU A 131 -8.42 2.17 8.75
C LEU A 131 -9.04 3.27 7.88
N PRO A 132 -10.31 3.62 8.12
CA PRO A 132 -10.99 4.67 7.36
C PRO A 132 -10.31 6.03 7.52
N THR A 133 -9.70 6.28 8.68
CA THR A 133 -8.97 7.50 8.98
C THR A 133 -7.47 7.33 8.81
N ARG A 134 -6.78 8.46 8.62
CA ARG A 134 -5.32 8.53 8.59
C ARG A 134 -4.74 8.73 9.99
N ASP A 135 -3.44 8.50 10.12
CA ASP A 135 -2.72 8.86 11.33
C ASP A 135 -2.49 10.38 11.45
N GLN A 136 -1.84 10.82 12.53
CA GLN A 136 -1.57 12.24 12.80
C GLN A 136 -0.65 12.92 11.78
N HIS A 137 -0.07 12.18 10.84
CA HIS A 137 0.79 12.68 9.77
C HIS A 137 0.16 12.48 8.38
N GLY A 138 -1.12 12.13 8.29
CA GLY A 138 -1.83 11.88 7.03
C GLY A 138 -1.52 10.52 6.40
N ARG A 139 -0.89 9.60 7.12
CA ARG A 139 -0.49 8.29 6.59
C ARG A 139 -1.67 7.33 6.65
N ARG A 140 -1.88 6.55 5.58
CA ARG A 140 -2.88 5.48 5.57
C ARG A 140 -2.38 4.32 6.46
N ILE A 141 -3.27 3.74 7.26
CA ILE A 141 -2.94 2.69 8.23
C ILE A 141 -3.51 1.36 7.74
N LEU A 142 -2.65 0.37 7.53
CA LEU A 142 -3.05 -1.01 7.27
C LEU A 142 -2.73 -1.88 8.49
N ILE A 143 -3.73 -2.61 8.98
CA ILE A 143 -3.59 -3.59 10.05
C ILE A 143 -3.66 -4.98 9.43
N ILE A 144 -2.71 -5.85 9.78
CA ILE A 144 -2.59 -7.22 9.31
C ILE A 144 -2.52 -8.15 10.53
N GLU A 145 -3.54 -8.99 10.70
CA GLU A 145 -3.69 -9.86 11.88
C GLU A 145 -3.30 -11.31 11.54
N LEU A 146 -2.02 -11.65 11.72
CA LEU A 146 -1.45 -12.97 11.37
C LEU A 146 -1.23 -13.89 12.58
N GLY A 147 -1.84 -13.58 13.71
CA GLY A 147 -1.89 -14.46 14.87
C GLY A 147 -3.13 -15.37 14.87
N LYS A 148 -3.89 -15.37 15.96
CA LYS A 148 -5.05 -16.24 16.21
C LYS A 148 -6.19 -16.12 15.18
N LYS A 149 -6.34 -14.97 14.53
CA LYS A 149 -7.37 -14.77 13.49
C LYS A 149 -7.02 -15.46 12.18
N TRP A 150 -5.74 -15.62 11.88
CA TRP A 150 -5.30 -16.17 10.60
C TRP A 150 -5.39 -17.70 10.58
N LYS A 151 -6.38 -18.21 9.85
CA LYS A 151 -6.55 -19.64 9.61
C LYS A 151 -5.76 -20.05 8.37
N HIS A 152 -4.49 -20.41 8.55
CA HIS A 152 -3.55 -20.65 7.45
C HIS A 152 -3.95 -21.79 6.49
N ASN A 153 -4.83 -22.70 6.92
CA ASN A 153 -5.41 -23.75 6.08
C ASN A 153 -6.61 -23.28 5.22
N LYS A 154 -7.13 -22.08 5.49
CA LYS A 154 -8.24 -21.45 4.74
C LYS A 154 -7.78 -20.25 3.92
N CYS A 155 -6.67 -19.63 4.30
CA CYS A 155 -6.10 -18.49 3.61
C CYS A 155 -4.59 -18.55 3.68
N SER A 156 -3.95 -18.69 2.53
CA SER A 156 -2.51 -18.78 2.38
C SER A 156 -1.82 -17.42 2.56
N LEU A 157 -0.51 -17.44 2.82
CA LEU A 157 0.29 -16.21 2.82
C LEU A 157 0.33 -15.52 1.45
N ASP A 158 0.15 -16.26 0.36
CA ASP A 158 0.06 -15.69 -0.98
C ASP A 158 -1.25 -14.91 -1.15
N GLU A 159 -2.37 -15.39 -0.61
CA GLU A 159 -3.63 -14.62 -0.58
C GLU A 159 -3.53 -13.38 0.29
N VAL A 160 -2.88 -13.47 1.47
CA VAL A 160 -2.58 -12.29 2.31
C VAL A 160 -1.77 -11.25 1.52
N TYR A 161 -0.74 -11.71 0.82
CA TYR A 161 0.10 -10.85 -0.01
C TYR A 161 -0.69 -10.20 -1.15
N LYS A 162 -1.54 -10.95 -1.86
CA LYS A 162 -2.45 -10.43 -2.89
C LYS A 162 -3.37 -9.35 -2.34
N GLY A 163 -3.98 -9.56 -1.18
CA GLY A 163 -4.79 -8.54 -0.51
C GLY A 163 -4.01 -7.27 -0.19
N CYS A 164 -2.75 -7.39 0.26
CA CYS A 164 -1.87 -6.24 0.48
C CYS A 164 -1.55 -5.49 -0.82
N VAL A 165 -1.34 -6.22 -1.93
CA VAL A 165 -1.13 -5.60 -3.26
C VAL A 165 -2.39 -4.87 -3.72
N LEU A 166 -3.57 -5.45 -3.55
CA LEU A 166 -4.83 -4.81 -3.93
C LEU A 166 -5.07 -3.50 -3.16
N TYR A 167 -4.82 -3.51 -1.83
CA TYR A 167 -4.88 -2.29 -1.02
C TYR A 167 -3.78 -1.28 -1.37
N LEU A 168 -2.59 -1.72 -1.76
CA LEU A 168 -1.53 -0.83 -2.24
C LEU A 168 -1.99 -0.07 -3.49
N GLU A 169 -2.51 -0.77 -4.50
CA GLU A 169 -2.97 -0.14 -5.75
C GLU A 169 -4.10 0.87 -5.47
N ALA A 170 -5.01 0.53 -4.56
CA ALA A 170 -6.03 1.45 -4.04
C ALA A 170 -5.42 2.69 -3.37
N ALA A 171 -4.48 2.50 -2.45
CA ALA A 171 -3.81 3.60 -1.75
C ALA A 171 -3.00 4.50 -2.70
N MET A 172 -2.48 3.96 -3.80
CA MET A 172 -1.79 4.73 -4.84
C MET A 172 -2.72 5.66 -5.62
N LEU A 173 -4.04 5.46 -5.58
CA LEU A 173 -4.99 6.40 -6.18
C LEU A 173 -5.09 7.70 -5.37
N GLU A 174 -4.77 7.68 -4.07
CA GLU A 174 -4.96 8.82 -3.17
C GLU A 174 -3.72 9.73 -3.13
N PRO A 175 -3.79 11.00 -3.56
CA PRO A 175 -2.66 11.91 -3.54
C PRO A 175 -2.02 12.07 -2.15
N THR A 176 -2.84 12.13 -1.09
CA THR A 176 -2.35 12.20 0.30
C THR A 176 -1.53 10.98 0.70
N SER A 177 -1.95 9.77 0.31
CA SER A 177 -1.18 8.54 0.56
C SER A 177 0.12 8.49 -0.21
N GLN A 178 0.15 9.01 -1.45
CA GLN A 178 1.38 9.12 -2.24
C GLN A 178 2.42 10.03 -1.57
N ILE A 179 1.96 11.13 -0.93
CA ILE A 179 2.83 12.12 -0.29
C ILE A 179 3.26 11.67 1.11
N ALA A 180 2.28 11.44 1.99
CA ALA A 180 2.49 11.12 3.40
C ALA A 180 3.02 9.69 3.58
N GLY A 181 2.67 8.78 2.67
CA GLY A 181 3.00 7.37 2.75
C GLY A 181 2.01 6.58 3.62
N THR A 182 2.45 5.41 4.03
CA THR A 182 1.64 4.45 4.79
C THR A 182 2.38 3.94 6.01
N ILE A 183 1.62 3.41 6.96
CA ILE A 183 2.14 2.59 8.05
C ILE A 183 1.41 1.26 8.09
N VAL A 184 2.12 0.23 8.52
CA VAL A 184 1.57 -1.13 8.66
C VAL A 184 1.68 -1.55 10.10
N ILE A 185 0.61 -2.15 10.65
CA ILE A 185 0.60 -2.79 11.96
C ILE A 185 0.42 -4.28 11.73
N PHE A 186 1.42 -5.09 12.07
CA PHE A 186 1.29 -6.53 12.17
C PHE A 186 0.90 -6.90 13.60
N ASP A 187 -0.33 -7.38 13.77
CA ASP A 187 -0.76 -8.00 15.01
C ASP A 187 -0.50 -9.51 14.95
N MET A 188 0.40 -9.95 15.81
CA MET A 188 0.85 -11.34 15.89
C MET A 188 0.28 -12.06 17.11
N ASP A 189 -0.77 -11.51 17.75
CA ASP A 189 -1.39 -12.09 18.94
C ASP A 189 -1.90 -13.51 18.69
N GLY A 190 -1.34 -14.49 19.39
CA GLY A 190 -1.67 -15.91 19.23
C GLY A 190 -1.05 -16.59 18.01
N LEU A 191 0.01 -16.01 17.42
CA LEU A 191 0.83 -16.71 16.41
C LEU A 191 1.37 -18.03 16.97
N THR A 192 1.10 -19.13 16.27
CA THR A 192 1.51 -20.49 16.66
C THR A 192 2.74 -20.95 15.88
N LEU A 193 3.46 -21.95 16.42
CA LEU A 193 4.57 -22.59 15.71
C LEU A 193 4.13 -23.19 14.35
N GLN A 194 2.94 -23.79 14.29
CA GLN A 194 2.40 -24.36 13.05
C GLN A 194 2.20 -23.29 11.96
N GLN A 195 1.68 -22.12 12.33
CA GLN A 195 1.56 -20.98 11.43
C GLN A 195 2.93 -20.49 10.94
N THR A 196 3.97 -20.52 11.80
CA THR A 196 5.31 -20.06 11.39
C THR A 196 5.92 -20.91 10.27
N TRP A 197 5.54 -22.19 10.14
CA TRP A 197 6.03 -23.07 9.06
C TRP A 197 5.52 -22.69 7.67
N GLN A 198 4.50 -21.84 7.59
CA GLN A 198 4.03 -21.33 6.30
C GLN A 198 4.99 -20.29 5.71
N PHE A 199 5.81 -19.63 6.55
CA PHE A 199 6.79 -18.67 6.09
C PHE A 199 8.02 -19.40 5.57
N THR A 200 8.42 -19.08 4.34
CA THR A 200 9.58 -19.67 3.67
C THR A 200 10.59 -18.59 3.27
N PRO A 201 11.89 -18.92 3.13
CA PRO A 201 12.88 -17.95 2.64
C PRO A 201 12.52 -17.34 1.27
N PRO A 202 12.02 -18.09 0.26
CA PRO A 202 11.57 -17.49 -1.00
C PRO A 202 10.41 -16.49 -0.82
N PHE A 203 9.44 -16.82 0.05
CA PHE A 203 8.35 -15.90 0.38
C PHE A 203 8.90 -14.62 1.04
N ALA A 204 9.74 -14.76 2.07
CA ALA A 204 10.34 -13.64 2.78
C ALA A 204 11.14 -12.73 1.82
N LYS A 205 11.96 -13.32 0.96
CA LYS A 205 12.71 -12.57 -0.06
C LYS A 205 11.78 -11.81 -1.01
N ARG A 206 10.71 -12.45 -1.50
CA ARG A 206 9.72 -11.79 -2.39
C ARG A 206 9.10 -10.56 -1.72
N ILE A 207 8.67 -10.68 -0.46
CA ILE A 207 8.06 -9.56 0.27
C ILE A 207 9.08 -8.43 0.49
N VAL A 208 10.32 -8.75 0.84
CA VAL A 208 11.37 -7.74 1.06
C VAL A 208 11.76 -7.05 -0.25
N ASP A 209 11.96 -7.80 -1.35
CA ASP A 209 12.21 -7.23 -2.67
C ASP A 209 11.05 -6.29 -3.08
N TRP A 210 9.79 -6.70 -2.86
CA TRP A 210 8.61 -5.88 -3.15
C TRP A 210 8.61 -4.56 -2.38
N LEU A 211 8.75 -4.62 -1.04
CA LEU A 211 8.71 -3.46 -0.15
C LEU A 211 9.85 -2.46 -0.41
N GLN A 212 11.02 -2.94 -0.85
CA GLN A 212 12.20 -2.10 -0.99
C GLN A 212 12.43 -1.57 -2.40
N ASP A 213 12.03 -2.32 -3.44
CA ASP A 213 12.47 -2.05 -4.82
C ASP A 213 11.34 -1.91 -5.84
N ALA A 214 10.16 -2.48 -5.58
CA ALA A 214 9.08 -2.56 -6.58
C ALA A 214 7.82 -1.77 -6.21
N MET A 215 7.57 -1.50 -4.93
CA MET A 215 6.36 -0.79 -4.48
C MET A 215 6.49 0.74 -4.65
N PRO A 216 5.62 1.40 -5.43
CA PRO A 216 5.68 2.85 -5.63
C PRO A 216 4.91 3.62 -4.56
N LEU A 217 5.13 3.26 -3.29
CA LEU A 217 4.56 3.96 -2.13
C LEU A 217 5.56 3.94 -0.97
N ARG A 218 5.52 4.97 -0.13
CA ARG A 218 6.46 5.10 0.99
C ARG A 218 5.89 4.44 2.25
N VAL A 219 6.34 3.24 2.58
CA VAL A 219 6.10 2.67 3.93
C VAL A 219 6.98 3.40 4.93
N LYS A 220 6.38 4.21 5.81
CA LYS A 220 7.09 5.01 6.80
C LYS A 220 7.52 4.17 8.00
N ASN A 221 6.63 3.31 8.51
CA ASN A 221 6.90 2.41 9.63
C ASN A 221 6.13 1.09 9.48
N ILE A 222 6.73 0.01 9.99
CA ILE A 222 6.10 -1.29 10.16
C ILE A 222 6.14 -1.59 11.66
N HIS A 223 4.98 -1.57 12.29
CA HIS A 223 4.81 -1.81 13.72
C HIS A 223 4.42 -3.26 13.95
N VAL A 224 5.18 -3.99 14.76
CA VAL A 224 4.85 -5.36 15.15
C VAL A 224 4.39 -5.35 16.61
N VAL A 225 3.16 -5.80 16.85
CA VAL A 225 2.53 -5.85 18.16
C VAL A 225 2.13 -7.29 18.51
N ASN A 226 2.07 -7.56 19.81
CA ASN A 226 1.67 -8.84 20.40
C ASN A 226 2.49 -10.04 19.90
N GLN A 227 3.71 -9.83 19.40
CA GLN A 227 4.51 -10.91 18.86
C GLN A 227 5.04 -11.85 19.93
N PRO A 228 4.69 -13.16 19.89
CA PRO A 228 5.23 -14.16 20.83
C PRO A 228 6.67 -14.52 20.47
N TYR A 229 7.36 -15.24 21.36
CA TYR A 229 8.76 -15.63 21.13
C TYR A 229 8.98 -16.38 19.81
N VAL A 230 8.02 -17.21 19.39
CA VAL A 230 8.09 -17.96 18.13
C VAL A 230 8.15 -17.06 16.88
N PHE A 231 7.71 -15.79 16.98
CA PHE A 231 7.85 -14.81 15.91
C PHE A 231 9.32 -14.57 15.53
N ASN A 232 10.27 -14.76 16.44
CA ASN A 232 11.70 -14.64 16.14
C ASN A 232 12.14 -15.56 14.99
N MET A 233 11.50 -16.74 14.84
CA MET A 233 11.74 -17.64 13.71
C MET A 233 11.29 -17.00 12.39
N VAL A 234 10.11 -16.38 12.37
CA VAL A 234 9.61 -15.65 11.20
C VAL A 234 10.55 -14.49 10.86
N PHE A 235 10.89 -13.65 11.83
CA PHE A 235 11.77 -12.50 11.58
C PHE A 235 13.17 -12.92 11.09
N ALA A 236 13.71 -14.05 11.58
CA ALA A 236 14.98 -14.60 11.11
C ALA A 236 14.97 -14.96 9.62
N LEU A 237 13.82 -15.27 9.02
CA LEU A 237 13.69 -15.51 7.57
C LEU A 237 13.77 -14.21 6.76
N PHE A 238 13.24 -13.10 7.28
CA PHE A 238 13.22 -11.81 6.59
C PHE A 238 14.54 -11.06 6.76
N LYS A 239 15.14 -11.13 7.96
CA LYS A 239 16.31 -10.35 8.37
C LYS A 239 17.48 -10.35 7.36
N PRO A 240 17.87 -11.47 6.72
CA PRO A 240 18.99 -11.50 5.78
C PRO A 240 18.78 -10.63 4.52
N PHE A 241 17.53 -10.36 4.15
CA PHE A 241 17.20 -9.61 2.93
C PHE A 241 16.98 -8.11 3.20
N LEU A 242 16.83 -7.71 4.47
CA LEU A 242 16.51 -6.34 4.86
C LEU A 242 17.73 -5.43 4.73
N ARG A 243 17.59 -4.37 3.93
CA ARG A 243 18.52 -3.23 3.92
C ARG A 243 18.24 -2.32 5.12
N GLU A 244 19.26 -1.60 5.57
CA GLU A 244 19.20 -0.74 6.77
C GLU A 244 18.03 0.25 6.74
N LYS A 245 17.67 0.78 5.56
CA LYS A 245 16.52 1.67 5.39
C LYS A 245 15.17 1.02 5.74
N LEU A 246 14.93 -0.24 5.35
CA LEU A 246 13.67 -0.93 5.69
C LEU A 246 13.74 -1.49 7.11
N LYS A 247 14.88 -2.05 7.50
CA LYS A 247 15.13 -2.58 8.85
C LYS A 247 14.88 -1.55 9.94
N SER A 248 15.36 -0.31 9.76
CA SER A 248 15.12 0.80 10.70
C SER A 248 13.67 1.26 10.79
N ARG A 249 12.80 0.85 9.85
CA ARG A 249 11.36 1.15 9.88
C ARG A 249 10.54 0.10 10.62
N ILE A 250 11.13 -1.07 10.91
CA ILE A 250 10.46 -2.15 11.64
C ILE A 250 10.65 -1.91 13.14
N ILE A 251 9.55 -1.79 13.86
CA ILE A 251 9.54 -1.48 15.29
C ILE A 251 8.75 -2.56 16.02
N PHE A 252 9.39 -3.17 17.01
CA PHE A 252 8.80 -4.22 17.85
C PHE A 252 8.26 -3.62 19.14
N HIS A 253 6.98 -3.78 19.39
CA HIS A 253 6.31 -3.24 20.58
C HIS A 253 5.99 -4.30 21.62
N GLY A 254 5.87 -5.58 21.21
CA GLY A 254 5.37 -6.62 22.11
C GLY A 254 3.96 -6.25 22.56
N THR A 255 3.70 -6.30 23.86
CA THR A 255 2.42 -5.89 24.44
C THR A 255 2.40 -4.43 24.92
N ASP A 256 3.51 -3.68 24.83
CA ASP A 256 3.58 -2.29 25.30
C ASP A 256 2.90 -1.32 24.32
N ARG A 257 1.67 -0.91 24.64
CA ARG A 257 0.93 0.09 23.86
C ARG A 257 1.52 1.49 23.96
N LYS A 258 2.19 1.84 25.05
CA LYS A 258 2.86 3.15 25.16
C LYS A 258 3.98 3.27 24.14
N SER A 259 4.70 2.17 23.87
CA SER A 259 5.70 2.12 22.80
C SER A 259 5.08 2.39 21.42
N LEU A 260 3.91 1.81 21.11
CA LEU A 260 3.18 2.09 19.86
C LEU A 260 2.71 3.55 19.80
N HIS A 261 2.21 4.09 20.91
CA HIS A 261 1.69 5.46 21.00
C HIS A 261 2.75 6.54 20.82
N LYS A 262 4.05 6.22 20.94
CA LYS A 262 5.14 7.13 20.55
C LYS A 262 5.17 7.42 19.05
N TYR A 263 4.58 6.56 18.23
CA TYR A 263 4.61 6.66 16.77
C TYR A 263 3.24 6.96 16.16
N ILE A 264 2.16 6.53 16.80
CA ILE A 264 0.79 6.70 16.31
C ILE A 264 -0.07 7.25 17.44
N SER A 265 -0.74 8.38 17.21
CA SER A 265 -1.65 8.96 18.20
C SER A 265 -2.74 7.96 18.60
N PRO A 266 -3.08 7.82 19.89
CA PRO A 266 -4.22 7.00 20.33
C PRO A 266 -5.54 7.37 19.64
N LYS A 267 -5.70 8.64 19.24
CA LYS A 267 -6.87 9.14 18.49
C LYS A 267 -7.03 8.49 17.10
N CYS A 268 -5.96 7.94 16.56
CA CYS A 268 -5.93 7.32 15.23
C CYS A 268 -5.99 5.78 15.30
N LEU A 269 -6.09 5.20 16.51
CA LEU A 269 -6.04 3.76 16.72
C LEU A 269 -7.37 3.24 17.29
N PRO A 270 -7.81 2.04 16.90
CA PRO A 270 -8.89 1.33 17.57
C PRO A 270 -8.56 1.00 19.03
N GLN A 271 -9.59 0.74 19.82
CA GLN A 271 -9.45 0.39 21.25
C GLN A 271 -8.59 -0.87 21.48
N SER A 272 -8.62 -1.84 20.57
CA SER A 272 -7.77 -3.06 20.63
C SER A 272 -6.26 -2.75 20.62
N TYR A 273 -5.87 -1.59 20.08
CA TYR A 273 -4.49 -1.11 20.06
C TYR A 273 -4.24 0.02 21.08
N GLY A 274 -5.11 0.12 22.10
CA GLY A 274 -5.02 1.11 23.16
C GLY A 274 -5.39 2.53 22.72
N GLY A 275 -6.09 2.66 21.59
CA GLY A 275 -6.58 3.95 21.10
C GLY A 275 -8.01 4.27 21.51
N ASN A 276 -8.53 5.37 20.99
CA ASN A 276 -9.88 5.87 21.25
C ASN A 276 -10.55 6.41 19.97
N LEU A 277 -10.12 5.91 18.80
CA LEU A 277 -10.73 6.24 17.51
C LEU A 277 -12.23 5.90 17.51
N GLN A 278 -13.06 6.90 17.24
CA GLN A 278 -14.53 6.82 17.20
C GLN A 278 -15.02 6.79 15.75
N VAL A 279 -14.74 5.71 15.02
CA VAL A 279 -15.26 5.50 13.65
C VAL A 279 -15.71 4.05 13.49
N PRO A 280 -16.63 3.75 12.56
CA PRO A 280 -17.04 2.39 12.29
C PRO A 280 -15.86 1.50 11.91
N ILE A 281 -15.83 0.28 12.47
CA ILE A 281 -14.90 -0.76 12.02
C ILE A 281 -15.42 -1.27 10.68
N VAL A 282 -14.71 -0.94 9.60
CA VAL A 282 -15.02 -1.43 8.26
C VAL A 282 -14.51 -2.86 8.13
N SER A 283 -15.42 -3.80 7.87
CA SER A 283 -15.06 -5.20 7.63
C SER A 283 -14.35 -5.39 6.29
N GLY A 284 -13.61 -6.48 6.14
CA GLY A 284 -12.99 -6.86 4.88
C GLY A 284 -14.02 -7.00 3.75
N SER A 285 -15.22 -7.53 4.03
CA SER A 285 -16.30 -7.63 3.03
C SER A 285 -16.81 -6.25 2.56
N GLN A 286 -16.90 -5.27 3.45
CA GLN A 286 -17.25 -3.89 3.09
C GLN A 286 -16.12 -3.23 2.28
N TRP A 287 -14.87 -3.45 2.66
CA TRP A 287 -13.75 -3.03 1.82
C TRP A 287 -13.79 -3.67 0.43
N LEU A 288 -14.09 -4.97 0.34
CA LEU A 288 -14.26 -5.66 -0.94
C LEU A 288 -15.38 -5.04 -1.76
N GLU A 289 -16.53 -4.72 -1.17
CA GLU A 289 -17.62 -4.02 -1.86
C GLU A 289 -17.13 -2.72 -2.50
N LEU A 290 -16.37 -1.91 -1.75
CA LEU A 290 -15.77 -0.69 -2.29
C LEU A 290 -14.78 -1.01 -3.41
N LEU A 291 -13.87 -1.96 -3.22
CA LEU A 291 -12.86 -2.30 -4.23
C LEU A 291 -13.47 -2.88 -5.51
N LEU A 292 -14.60 -3.60 -5.42
CA LEU A 292 -15.31 -4.16 -6.57
C LEU A 292 -15.85 -3.08 -7.52
N THR A 293 -16.22 -1.91 -7.01
CA THR A 293 -16.61 -0.78 -7.86
C THR A 293 -15.44 -0.28 -8.74
N CYS A 294 -14.20 -0.53 -8.31
CA CYS A 294 -12.97 -0.21 -9.02
C CYS A 294 -12.39 -1.42 -9.79
N ASP A 295 -13.09 -2.55 -9.90
CA ASP A 295 -12.52 -3.79 -10.46
C ASP A 295 -11.90 -3.58 -11.87
N LYS A 296 -12.54 -2.74 -12.71
CA LYS A 296 -12.03 -2.35 -14.04
C LYS A 296 -10.74 -1.54 -13.98
N GLU A 297 -10.52 -0.75 -12.94
CA GLU A 297 -9.27 -0.02 -12.74
C GLU A 297 -8.12 -1.00 -12.50
N TYR A 298 -8.34 -2.05 -11.72
CA TYR A 298 -7.35 -3.12 -11.52
C TYR A 298 -7.06 -3.88 -12.81
N GLU A 299 -8.07 -4.15 -13.64
CA GLU A 299 -7.87 -4.72 -14.99
C GLU A 299 -7.02 -3.81 -15.87
N ALA A 300 -7.31 -2.50 -15.88
CA ALA A 300 -6.54 -1.52 -16.62
C ALA A 300 -5.09 -1.47 -16.15
N ILE A 301 -4.83 -1.41 -14.83
CA ILE A 301 -3.50 -1.44 -14.22
C ILE A 301 -2.71 -2.70 -14.66
N ASN A 302 -3.37 -3.86 -14.70
CA ASN A 302 -2.75 -5.12 -15.09
C ASN A 302 -2.54 -5.26 -16.61
N SER A 303 -3.17 -4.40 -17.42
CA SER A 303 -2.97 -4.38 -18.88
C SER A 303 -1.66 -3.68 -19.32
N TYR A 304 -0.95 -3.05 -18.38
CA TYR A 304 0.32 -2.38 -18.59
C TYR A 304 1.49 -3.21 -18.04
N GLY A 305 2.70 -2.97 -18.57
CA GLY A 305 3.93 -3.62 -18.16
C GLY A 305 4.72 -4.18 -19.33
N TYR A 306 5.76 -4.95 -18.97
CA TYR A 306 6.55 -5.71 -19.93
C TYR A 306 5.74 -6.87 -20.51
N LYS A 307 6.08 -7.28 -21.74
CA LYS A 307 5.56 -8.52 -22.32
C LYS A 307 5.95 -9.70 -21.41
N LYS A 308 5.00 -10.61 -21.20
CA LYS A 308 5.19 -11.85 -20.45
C LYS A 308 5.87 -12.91 -21.30
#